data_AF-A0A542SX00-F1
#
_entry.id   AF-A0A542SX00-F1
#
_cell.length_a   1.000
_cell.length_b   1.000
_cell.length_c   1.000
_cell.angle_alpha   90.00
_cell.angle_beta   90.00
_cell.angle_gamma   90.00
#
_symmetry.space_group_name_H-M   'P 1'
#
loop_
_entity.id
_entity.type
_entity.pdbx_description
1 polymer ?
#
loop_
_entity_poly.entity_id
_entity_poly.type
_entity_poly.pdbx_seq_one_letter_code
_entity_poly.pdbx_strand_id
1 'polypeptide(L)'
;MNRARGGPGAVPAVTSVAAARVPARLGRFVLRRFAPQLYAAYGLLWVFALEGSAVAATGTPWRPSGATWVRVLSVVLALLFLRMLDEQKDLAHDRVHHPDRPLVTGAITGAELRAAMAAIAVAVTGLNAVLSATAALLILVALGYGTFLAALERRSPAVRDRHLLNLAVTYPVQC
;
A
#
# COMPACT_ATOMS: atom_id res chain seq x y z
N MET A 1 -11.04 50.22 -40.32
CA MET A 1 -11.11 50.30 -38.85
C MET A 1 -12.42 49.68 -38.39
N ASN A 2 -12.46 48.38 -38.07
CA ASN A 2 -13.56 47.81 -37.28
C ASN A 2 -13.12 46.52 -36.57
N ARG A 3 -13.37 46.45 -35.25
CA ARG A 3 -12.81 45.47 -34.31
C ARG A 3 -13.52 44.12 -34.38
N ALA A 4 -12.74 43.04 -34.42
CA ALA A 4 -13.18 41.69 -34.08
C ALA A 4 -13.49 41.61 -32.57
N ARG A 5 -14.70 41.16 -32.20
CA ARG A 5 -15.02 40.75 -30.82
C ARG A 5 -14.74 39.25 -30.68
N GLY A 6 -13.74 38.92 -29.86
CA GLY A 6 -13.46 37.55 -29.45
C GLY A 6 -14.54 37.02 -28.52
N GLY A 7 -15.05 35.83 -28.81
CA GLY A 7 -15.84 35.04 -27.87
C GLY A 7 -14.94 34.39 -26.82
N PRO A 8 -15.40 34.24 -25.56
CA PRO A 8 -14.64 33.57 -24.52
C PRO A 8 -14.53 32.07 -24.85
N GLY A 9 -13.29 31.62 -25.07
CA GLY A 9 -12.96 30.21 -25.21
C GLY A 9 -13.33 29.45 -23.94
N ALA A 10 -14.31 28.56 -24.05
CA ALA A 10 -14.62 27.58 -23.01
C ALA A 10 -13.38 26.69 -22.79
N VAL A 11 -12.82 26.73 -21.59
CA VAL A 11 -11.75 25.82 -21.13
C VAL A 11 -12.37 24.42 -20.98
N PRO A 12 -11.93 23.39 -21.73
CA PRO A 12 -12.66 22.13 -21.76
C PRO A 12 -12.34 21.23 -20.56
N ALA A 13 -13.31 20.36 -20.29
CA ALA A 13 -13.47 19.29 -19.30
C ALA A 13 -12.32 18.25 -19.12
N VAL A 14 -11.05 18.60 -19.35
CA VAL A 14 -9.91 17.68 -19.35
C VAL A 14 -9.61 17.10 -17.95
N THR A 15 -9.92 17.83 -16.88
CA THR A 15 -9.59 17.44 -15.51
C THR A 15 -10.46 16.28 -14.98
N SER A 16 -11.74 16.25 -15.36
CA SER A 16 -12.71 15.26 -14.88
C SER A 16 -12.47 13.86 -15.45
N VAL A 17 -12.17 13.78 -16.75
CA VAL A 17 -11.91 12.52 -17.45
C VAL A 17 -10.56 11.91 -17.02
N ALA A 18 -9.57 12.74 -16.73
CA ALA A 18 -8.28 12.29 -16.19
C ALA A 18 -8.43 11.69 -14.78
N ALA A 19 -9.19 12.35 -13.89
CA ALA A 19 -9.44 11.89 -12.53
C ALA A 19 -10.16 10.54 -12.50
N ALA A 20 -11.17 10.31 -13.34
CA ALA A 20 -11.88 9.03 -13.41
C ALA A 20 -11.02 7.86 -13.95
N ARG A 21 -9.97 8.15 -14.72
CA ARG A 21 -9.03 7.14 -15.24
C ARG A 21 -8.06 6.63 -14.18
N VAL A 22 -7.73 7.43 -13.16
CA VAL A 22 -6.79 7.03 -12.11
C VAL A 22 -7.32 5.87 -11.25
N PRO A 23 -8.57 5.90 -10.72
CA PRO A 23 -9.17 4.77 -10.00
C PRO A 23 -9.26 3.51 -10.87
N ALA A 24 -9.60 3.65 -12.15
CA ALA A 24 -9.70 2.51 -13.06
C ALA A 24 -8.32 1.85 -13.32
N ARG A 25 -7.26 2.66 -13.47
CA ARG A 25 -5.87 2.18 -13.62
C ARG A 25 -5.38 1.54 -12.32
N LEU A 26 -5.67 2.15 -11.18
CA LEU A 26 -5.32 1.61 -9.86
C LEU A 26 -6.05 0.29 -9.58
N GLY A 27 -7.35 0.22 -9.86
CA GLY A 27 -8.14 -1.02 -9.71
C GLY A 27 -7.59 -2.15 -10.59
N ARG A 28 -7.20 -1.85 -11.83
CA ARG A 28 -6.57 -2.83 -12.72
C ARG A 28 -5.19 -3.27 -12.20
N PHE A 29 -4.41 -2.34 -11.63
CA PHE A 29 -3.16 -2.66 -10.97
C PHE A 29 -3.38 -3.60 -9.77
N VAL A 30 -4.34 -3.27 -8.89
CA VAL A 30 -4.70 -4.11 -7.73
C VAL A 30 -5.09 -5.50 -8.20
N LEU A 31 -6.06 -5.63 -9.11
CA LEU A 31 -6.52 -6.94 -9.58
C LEU A 31 -5.40 -7.80 -10.23
N ARG A 32 -4.40 -7.17 -10.86
CA ARG A 32 -3.30 -7.90 -11.53
C ARG A 32 -2.12 -8.22 -10.59
N ARG A 33 -1.81 -7.35 -9.62
CA ARG A 33 -0.61 -7.46 -8.78
C ARG A 33 -0.90 -7.85 -7.34
N PHE A 34 -2.13 -7.66 -6.90
CA PHE A 34 -2.63 -7.92 -5.56
C PHE A 34 -3.88 -8.80 -5.69
N ALA A 35 -3.67 -10.11 -5.81
CA ALA A 35 -4.76 -11.09 -5.92
C ALA A 35 -5.69 -10.99 -4.69
N PRO A 36 -6.80 -10.22 -4.77
CA PRO A 36 -7.41 -9.63 -3.58
C PRO A 36 -7.96 -10.70 -2.64
N GLN A 37 -8.37 -11.84 -3.19
CA GLN A 37 -8.92 -12.95 -2.42
C GLN A 37 -7.86 -13.66 -1.58
N LEU A 38 -6.63 -13.79 -2.10
CA LEU A 38 -5.53 -14.39 -1.34
C LEU A 38 -5.12 -13.47 -0.18
N TYR A 39 -5.01 -12.16 -0.44
CA TYR A 39 -4.66 -11.20 0.61
C TYR A 39 -5.78 -11.02 1.64
N ALA A 40 -7.04 -11.06 1.23
CA ALA A 40 -8.18 -11.05 2.14
C ALA A 40 -8.22 -12.30 3.02
N ALA A 41 -8.03 -13.49 2.42
CA ALA A 41 -7.94 -14.74 3.17
C ALA A 41 -6.76 -14.72 4.15
N TYR A 42 -5.59 -14.27 3.71
CA TYR A 42 -4.42 -14.11 4.58
C TYR A 42 -4.70 -13.14 5.73
N GLY A 43 -5.24 -11.95 5.44
CA GLY A 43 -5.57 -10.95 6.48
C GLY A 43 -6.58 -11.48 7.49
N LEU A 44 -7.57 -12.23 7.03
CA LEU A 44 -8.55 -12.90 7.89
C LEU A 44 -7.89 -13.94 8.80
N LEU A 45 -7.12 -14.87 8.22
CA LEU A 45 -6.45 -15.93 8.96
C LEU A 45 -5.44 -15.37 9.97
N TRP A 46 -4.70 -14.34 9.59
CA TRP A 46 -3.71 -13.70 10.45
C TRP A 46 -4.36 -13.04 11.67
N VAL A 47 -5.45 -12.29 11.47
CA VAL A 47 -6.17 -11.66 12.60
C VAL A 47 -6.81 -12.72 13.48
N PHE A 48 -7.39 -13.77 12.91
CA PHE A 48 -8.00 -14.85 13.68
C PHE A 48 -6.95 -15.62 14.48
N ALA A 49 -5.78 -15.87 13.90
CA ALA A 49 -4.66 -16.48 14.59
C ALA A 49 -4.19 -15.62 15.77
N LEU A 50 -4.06 -14.31 15.59
CA LEU A 50 -3.67 -13.41 16.68
C LEU A 50 -4.72 -13.30 17.78
N GLU A 51 -5.98 -13.07 17.42
CA GLU A 51 -7.07 -12.97 18.40
C GLU A 51 -7.25 -14.31 19.14
N GLY A 52 -7.17 -15.43 18.42
CA GLY A 52 -7.19 -16.77 19.01
C GLY A 52 -6.00 -17.06 19.94
N SER A 53 -4.80 -16.60 19.58
CA SER A 53 -3.61 -16.74 20.42
C SER A 53 -3.73 -15.91 21.70
N ALA A 54 -4.25 -14.68 21.60
CA ALA A 54 -4.52 -13.84 22.77
C ALA A 54 -5.53 -14.51 23.71
N VAL A 55 -6.58 -15.10 23.16
CA VAL A 55 -7.60 -15.85 23.92
C VAL A 55 -7.03 -17.07 24.61
N ALA A 56 -6.20 -17.84 23.91
CA ALA A 56 -5.52 -18.98 24.50
C ALA A 56 -4.60 -18.56 25.67
N ALA A 57 -3.99 -17.37 25.58
CA ALA A 57 -3.11 -16.85 26.61
C ALA A 57 -3.85 -16.26 27.82
N THR A 58 -5.02 -15.63 27.62
CA THR A 58 -5.77 -14.95 28.70
C THR A 58 -6.93 -15.77 29.26
N GLY A 59 -7.35 -16.84 28.58
CA GLY A 59 -8.52 -17.65 28.93
C GLY A 59 -9.87 -16.94 28.73
N THR A 60 -9.88 -15.77 28.09
CA THR A 60 -11.10 -14.96 27.92
C THR A 60 -11.94 -15.46 26.76
N PRO A 61 -13.27 -15.63 26.92
CA PRO A 61 -14.14 -16.03 25.81
C PRO A 61 -14.12 -14.98 24.69
N TRP A 62 -13.98 -15.43 23.45
CA TRP A 62 -13.90 -14.55 22.28
C TRP A 62 -15.02 -14.78 21.28
N ARG A 63 -15.41 -13.67 20.65
CA ARG A 63 -16.36 -13.62 19.54
C ARG A 63 -15.88 -12.56 18.54
N PRO A 64 -15.89 -12.84 17.22
CA PRO A 64 -15.63 -11.82 16.22
C PRO A 64 -16.56 -10.63 16.41
N SER A 65 -16.00 -9.43 16.36
CA SER A 65 -16.75 -8.17 16.50
C SER A 65 -16.46 -7.22 15.34
N GLY A 66 -17.11 -6.06 15.30
CA GLY A 66 -16.75 -5.00 14.36
C GLY A 66 -15.26 -4.63 14.41
N ALA A 67 -14.64 -4.70 15.60
CA ALA A 67 -13.21 -4.45 15.76
C ALA A 67 -12.35 -5.51 15.04
N THR A 68 -12.77 -6.78 15.03
CA THR A 68 -12.10 -7.85 14.29
C THR A 68 -12.07 -7.53 12.79
N TRP A 69 -13.20 -7.08 12.22
CA TRP A 69 -13.27 -6.72 10.80
C TRP A 69 -12.42 -5.49 10.45
N VAL A 70 -12.37 -4.49 11.34
CA VAL A 70 -11.47 -3.33 11.17
C VAL A 70 -10.01 -3.77 11.15
N ARG A 71 -9.61 -4.72 12.01
CA ARG A 71 -8.25 -5.30 12.01
C ARG A 71 -7.96 -6.05 10.71
N VAL A 72 -8.89 -6.89 10.24
CA VAL A 72 -8.72 -7.62 8.97
C VAL A 72 -8.52 -6.65 7.81
N LEU A 73 -9.39 -5.65 7.70
CA LEU A 73 -9.28 -4.61 6.67
C LEU A 73 -7.94 -3.87 6.79
N SER A 74 -7.49 -3.58 8.01
CA SER A 74 -6.23 -2.90 8.26
C SER A 74 -5.03 -3.70 7.77
N VAL A 75 -5.01 -5.01 8.04
CA VAL A 75 -3.96 -5.92 7.56
C VAL A 75 -3.95 -5.96 6.03
N VAL A 76 -5.11 -6.11 5.40
CA VAL A 76 -5.21 -6.14 3.92
C VAL A 76 -4.70 -4.83 3.30
N LEU A 77 -5.09 -3.69 3.87
CA LEU A 77 -4.63 -2.38 3.40
C LEU A 77 -3.12 -2.19 3.61
N ALA A 78 -2.58 -2.65 4.73
CA ALA A 78 -1.14 -2.62 4.99
C ALA A 78 -0.36 -3.49 3.98
N LEU A 79 -0.85 -4.69 3.68
CA LEU A 79 -0.26 -5.57 2.66
C LEU A 79 -0.32 -4.93 1.27
N LEU A 80 -1.42 -4.25 0.95
CA LEU A 80 -1.52 -3.51 -0.30
C LEU A 80 -0.51 -2.37 -0.36
N PHE A 81 -0.34 -1.62 0.73
CA PHE A 81 0.68 -0.58 0.83
C PHE A 81 2.08 -1.13 0.59
N LEU A 82 2.44 -2.22 1.28
CA LEU A 82 3.76 -2.85 1.12
C LEU A 82 3.94 -3.36 -0.31
N ARG A 83 2.89 -3.93 -0.92
CA ARG A 83 2.94 -4.36 -2.33
C ARG A 83 3.20 -3.20 -3.28
N MET A 84 2.58 -2.05 -3.06
CA MET A 84 2.83 -0.83 -3.85
C MET A 84 4.24 -0.27 -3.62
N LEU A 85 4.76 -0.40 -2.41
CA LEU A 85 6.13 -0.01 -2.07
C LEU A 85 7.15 -0.88 -2.81
N ASP A 86 6.95 -2.19 -2.82
CA ASP A 86 7.82 -3.15 -3.50
C ASP A 86 7.90 -2.86 -5.00
N GLU A 87 6.78 -2.60 -5.66
CA GLU A 87 6.77 -2.27 -7.10
C GLU A 87 7.58 -0.99 -7.41
N GLN A 88 7.59 0.00 -6.51
CA GLN A 88 8.44 1.18 -6.67
C GLN A 88 9.91 0.91 -6.38
N LYS A 89 10.16 0.05 -5.39
CA LYS A 89 11.51 -0.36 -4.99
C LYS A 89 12.20 -1.12 -6.12
N ASP A 90 11.46 -2.03 -6.77
CA ASP A 90 12.00 -2.95 -7.77
C ASP A 90 11.99 -2.39 -9.19
N LEU A 91 11.49 -1.17 -9.40
CA LEU A 91 11.31 -0.57 -10.73
C LEU A 91 12.58 -0.59 -11.61
N ALA A 92 13.76 -0.38 -11.05
CA ALA A 92 15.01 -0.40 -11.81
C ALA A 92 15.34 -1.81 -12.31
N HIS A 93 15.12 -2.83 -11.47
CA HIS A 93 15.30 -4.23 -11.82
C HIS A 93 14.23 -4.67 -12.84
N ASP A 94 12.98 -4.28 -12.60
CA ASP A 94 11.84 -4.62 -13.44
C ASP A 94 11.95 -4.06 -14.86
N ARG A 95 12.57 -2.88 -15.05
CA ARG A 95 12.82 -2.34 -16.40
C ARG A 95 13.68 -3.25 -17.28
N VAL A 96 14.56 -4.04 -16.66
CA VAL A 96 15.47 -4.96 -17.37
C VAL A 96 14.84 -6.34 -17.50
N HIS A 97 14.23 -6.86 -16.42
CA HIS A 97 13.80 -8.25 -16.35
C HIS A 97 12.28 -8.47 -16.56
N HIS A 98 11.47 -7.45 -16.35
CA HIS A 98 10.00 -7.54 -16.37
C HIS A 98 9.35 -6.32 -17.06
N PRO A 99 9.62 -6.13 -18.37
CA PRO A 99 9.20 -4.93 -19.10
C PRO A 99 7.67 -4.80 -19.25
N ASP A 100 6.93 -5.88 -19.04
CA ASP A 100 5.48 -5.95 -19.10
C ASP A 100 4.78 -5.38 -17.84
N ARG A 101 5.54 -5.10 -16.76
CA ARG A 101 4.95 -4.64 -15.50
C ARG A 101 4.24 -3.28 -15.62
N PRO A 102 3.13 -3.05 -14.88
CA PRO A 102 2.32 -1.84 -15.02
C PRO A 102 3.06 -0.52 -14.77
N LEU A 103 4.04 -0.51 -13.87
CA LEU A 103 4.83 0.69 -13.56
C LEU A 103 5.93 0.93 -14.61
N VAL A 104 6.42 -0.13 -15.27
CA VAL A 104 7.41 -0.05 -16.36
C VAL A 104 6.76 0.43 -17.65
N THR A 105 5.58 -0.12 -17.97
CA THR A 105 4.78 0.24 -19.16
C THR A 105 4.11 1.62 -19.06
N GLY A 106 4.17 2.29 -17.91
CA GLY A 106 3.47 3.55 -17.66
C GLY A 106 1.95 3.39 -17.53
N ALA A 107 1.43 2.15 -17.46
CA ALA A 107 0.02 1.87 -17.20
C ALA A 107 -0.45 2.43 -15.84
N ILE A 108 0.47 2.69 -14.92
CA ILE A 108 0.29 3.56 -13.74
C ILE A 108 1.58 4.38 -13.55
N THR A 109 1.47 5.63 -13.10
CA THR A 109 2.65 6.45 -12.79
C THR A 109 3.09 6.24 -11.34
N GLY A 110 4.38 6.44 -11.05
CA GLY A 110 4.87 6.38 -9.68
C GLY A 110 4.25 7.44 -8.76
N ALA A 111 3.84 8.60 -9.31
CA ALA A 111 3.13 9.62 -8.54
C ALA A 111 1.72 9.18 -8.15
N GLU A 112 0.96 8.59 -9.07
CA GLU A 112 -0.36 8.00 -8.78
C GLU A 112 -0.25 6.88 -7.74
N LEU A 113 0.79 6.04 -7.83
CA LEU A 113 1.03 4.96 -6.88
C LEU A 113 1.38 5.50 -5.48
N ARG A 114 2.21 6.54 -5.37
CA ARG A 114 2.51 7.20 -4.08
C ARG A 114 1.30 7.92 -3.49
N ALA A 115 0.47 8.55 -4.32
CA ALA A 115 -0.77 9.17 -3.87
C ALA A 115 -1.74 8.10 -3.31
N ALA A 116 -1.86 6.96 -3.98
CA ALA A 116 -2.63 5.83 -3.48
C ALA A 116 -2.08 5.28 -2.15
N MET A 117 -0.76 5.14 -2.03
CA MET A 117 -0.12 4.75 -0.77
C MET A 117 -0.39 5.73 0.37
N ALA A 118 -0.33 7.04 0.11
CA ALA A 118 -0.65 8.05 1.11
C ALA A 118 -2.13 7.96 1.54
N ALA A 119 -3.04 7.78 0.59
CA ALA A 119 -4.46 7.58 0.88
C ALA A 119 -4.70 6.32 1.73
N ILE A 120 -4.03 5.21 1.40
CA ILE A 120 -4.09 3.96 2.18
C ILE A 120 -3.55 4.19 3.59
N ALA A 121 -2.40 4.87 3.74
CA ALA A 121 -1.80 5.16 5.04
C ALA A 121 -2.74 5.99 5.92
N VAL A 122 -3.38 7.02 5.35
CA VAL A 122 -4.38 7.84 6.07
C VAL A 122 -5.60 6.99 6.45
N ALA A 123 -6.16 6.22 5.51
CA ALA A 123 -7.33 5.40 5.75
C ALA A 123 -7.08 4.35 6.84
N VAL A 124 -5.97 3.61 6.76
CA VAL A 124 -5.65 2.57 7.73
C VAL A 124 -5.31 3.15 9.11
N THR A 125 -4.64 4.31 9.16
CA THR A 125 -4.39 5.00 10.42
C THR A 125 -5.70 5.46 11.06
N GLY A 126 -6.62 6.03 10.27
CA GLY A 126 -7.95 6.43 10.74
C GLY A 126 -8.77 5.25 11.27
N LEU A 127 -8.78 4.13 10.54
CA LEU A 127 -9.43 2.89 10.98
C LEU A 127 -8.88 2.39 12.32
N ASN A 128 -7.55 2.40 12.49
CA ASN A 128 -6.93 1.95 13.74
C ASN A 128 -7.08 2.96 14.89
N ALA A 129 -7.18 4.25 14.60
CA ALA A 129 -7.44 5.28 15.60
C ALA A 129 -8.82 5.12 16.26
N VAL A 130 -9.81 4.61 15.53
CA VAL A 130 -11.12 4.23 16.08
C VAL A 130 -11.01 3.08 17.09
N LEU A 131 -10.03 2.19 16.93
CA LEU A 131 -9.77 1.09 17.86
C LEU A 131 -8.99 1.56 19.10
N SER A 132 -7.85 2.24 18.88
CA SER A 132 -7.06 2.88 19.94
C SER A 132 -5.93 3.74 19.36
N ALA A 133 -5.42 4.70 20.15
CA ALA A 133 -4.22 5.46 19.80
C ALA A 133 -2.99 4.56 19.62
N THR A 134 -2.86 3.51 20.43
CA THR A 134 -1.77 2.53 20.34
C THR A 134 -1.82 1.77 19.01
N ALA A 135 -2.99 1.32 18.57
CA ALA A 135 -3.14 0.64 17.29
C ALA A 135 -2.79 1.57 16.10
N ALA A 136 -3.20 2.84 16.17
CA ALA A 136 -2.83 3.85 15.18
C ALA A 136 -1.31 4.09 15.13
N LEU A 137 -0.64 4.14 16.29
CA LEU A 137 0.82 4.27 16.36
C LEU A 137 1.52 3.04 15.78
N LEU A 138 1.10 1.83 16.17
CA LEU A 138 1.70 0.59 15.68
C LEU A 138 1.60 0.45 14.16
N ILE A 139 0.46 0.80 13.57
CA ILE A 139 0.32 0.73 12.11
C ILE A 139 1.20 1.77 11.41
N LEU A 140 1.31 2.99 11.95
CA LEU A 140 2.21 4.02 11.41
C LEU A 140 3.68 3.58 11.49
N VAL A 141 4.08 2.97 12.61
CA VAL A 141 5.42 2.41 12.78
C VAL A 141 5.66 1.30 11.75
N ALA A 142 4.72 0.39 11.53
CA ALA A 142 4.86 -0.69 10.56
C ALA A 142 5.03 -0.15 9.11
N LEU A 143 4.17 0.77 8.67
CA LEU A 143 4.26 1.37 7.34
C LEU A 143 5.53 2.23 7.15
N GLY A 144 5.87 2.99 8.19
CA GLY A 144 7.08 3.82 8.24
C GLY A 144 8.33 2.97 8.17
N TYR A 145 8.37 1.87 8.92
CA TYR A 145 9.48 0.93 8.92
C TYR A 145 9.66 0.26 7.55
N GLY A 146 8.59 -0.19 6.90
CA GLY A 146 8.66 -0.72 5.52
C GLY A 146 9.24 0.32 4.55
N THR A 147 8.78 1.56 4.63
CA THR A 147 9.28 2.67 3.79
C THR A 147 10.75 2.98 4.08
N PHE A 148 11.15 2.96 5.35
CA PHE A 148 12.52 3.14 5.79
C PHE A 148 13.44 2.05 5.24
N LEU A 149 13.05 0.77 5.34
CA LEU A 149 13.81 -0.35 4.78
C LEU A 149 14.00 -0.20 3.27
N ALA A 150 12.94 0.14 2.53
CA ALA A 150 13.04 0.37 1.09
C ALA A 150 13.98 1.56 0.75
N ALA A 151 14.04 2.58 1.62
CA ALA A 151 14.97 3.69 1.45
C ALA A 151 16.42 3.33 1.82
N LEU A 152 16.61 2.50 2.84
CA LEU A 152 17.90 1.99 3.28
C LEU A 152 18.55 1.11 2.21
N GLU A 153 17.78 0.18 1.63
CA GLU A 153 18.22 -0.68 0.53
C GLU A 153 18.67 0.13 -0.70
N ARG A 154 17.93 1.21 -1.03
CA ARG A 154 18.31 2.10 -2.13
C ARG A 154 19.59 2.90 -1.87
N ARG A 155 19.89 3.24 -0.61
CA ARG A 155 21.01 4.12 -0.25
C ARG A 155 22.28 3.39 0.16
N SER A 156 22.18 2.14 0.60
CA SER A 156 23.33 1.38 1.11
C SER A 156 23.70 0.22 0.18
N PRO A 157 24.77 0.36 -0.62
CA PRO A 157 25.33 -0.74 -1.41
C PRO A 157 25.67 -1.95 -0.53
N ALA A 158 26.11 -1.72 0.71
CA ALA A 158 26.44 -2.79 1.65
C ALA A 158 25.22 -3.62 2.07
N VAL A 159 24.02 -3.03 2.12
CA VAL A 159 22.75 -3.74 2.39
C VAL A 159 22.22 -4.41 1.13
N ARG A 160 22.33 -3.74 -0.02
CA ARG A 160 21.88 -4.27 -1.32
C ARG A 160 22.71 -5.48 -1.77
N ASP A 161 24.02 -5.41 -1.65
CA ASP A 161 24.96 -6.35 -2.27
C ASP A 161 25.29 -7.54 -1.34
N ARG A 162 24.98 -7.46 -0.04
CA ARG A 162 25.19 -8.55 0.93
C ARG A 162 23.87 -9.18 1.34
N HIS A 163 23.46 -10.24 0.65
CA HIS A 163 22.19 -10.93 0.89
C HIS A 163 21.98 -11.38 2.35
N LEU A 164 23.03 -11.81 3.06
CA LEU A 164 22.93 -12.18 4.49
C LEU A 164 22.68 -10.97 5.40
N LEU A 165 23.23 -9.80 5.06
CA LEU A 165 23.01 -8.58 5.82
C LEU A 165 21.62 -8.00 5.52
N ASN A 166 21.17 -8.10 4.26
CA ASN A 166 19.79 -7.79 3.90
C ASN A 166 18.81 -8.68 4.67
N LEU A 167 19.07 -10.00 4.73
CA LEU A 167 18.29 -10.92 5.54
C LEU A 167 18.33 -10.53 7.02
N ALA A 168 19.50 -10.31 7.63
CA ALA A 168 19.60 -9.95 9.05
C ALA A 168 18.89 -8.63 9.42
N VAL A 169 18.80 -7.67 8.50
CA VAL A 169 18.10 -6.40 8.70
C VAL A 169 16.59 -6.53 8.48
N THR A 170 16.18 -7.42 7.57
CA THR A 170 14.77 -7.58 7.16
C THR A 170 14.04 -8.69 7.96
N TYR A 171 14.76 -9.69 8.46
CA TYR A 171 14.23 -10.83 9.22
C TYR A 171 13.71 -10.54 10.64
N PRO A 172 14.24 -9.60 11.45
CA PRO A 172 13.70 -9.39 12.80
C PRO A 172 12.25 -8.88 12.83
N VAL A 173 11.60 -8.76 11.68
CA VAL A 173 10.19 -8.37 11.50
C VAL A 173 9.27 -9.54 11.12
N GLN A 174 9.83 -10.74 10.87
CA GLN A 174 9.08 -11.95 10.48
C GLN A 174 8.85 -12.96 11.62
N CYS A 175 9.25 -12.63 12.86
CA CYS A 175 8.99 -13.45 14.05
C CYS A 175 7.83 -12.89 14.87
#